data_AF-A0A6J6HC48-F1
#
_entry.id   AF-A0A6J6HC48-F1
#
_cell.length_a   1.000
_cell.length_b   1.000
_cell.length_c   1.000
_cell.angle_alpha   90.00
_cell.angle_beta   90.00
_cell.angle_gamma   90.00
#
_symmetry.space_group_name_H-M   'P 1'
#
loop_
_entity.id
_entity.type
_entity.pdbx_description
1 polymer ?
#
loop_
_entity_poly.entity_id
_entity_poly.type
_entity_poly.pdbx_seq_one_letter_code
_entity_poly.pdbx_strand_id
1 'polypeptide(L)'
;MQSANLAELVPAAIANGINVNGTLVVELQIGEVSDSNDLRTLAFNARERVSSENALIIVSATLAEKPLIGVATTEASRNAGIKAGSLVRLSAAILGGGGGGKDDFAQGGGTDISKIGEALDAIKAAI
;
A
#
# COMPACT_ATOMS: atom_id res chain seq x y z
N MET A 1 1.89 0.47 -23.02
CA MET A 1 2.19 1.87 -22.61
C MET A 1 2.46 2.03 -21.10
N GLN A 2 2.36 1.00 -20.26
CA GLN A 2 2.39 1.19 -18.79
C GLN A 2 3.75 0.92 -18.11
N SER A 3 4.71 0.28 -18.79
CA SER A 3 6.01 -0.07 -18.21
C SER A 3 6.97 1.12 -18.03
N ALA A 4 6.70 2.26 -18.68
CA ALA A 4 7.63 3.39 -18.75
C ALA A 4 7.61 4.33 -17.53
N ASN A 5 6.69 4.16 -16.57
CA ASN A 5 6.47 5.15 -15.50
C ASN A 5 6.78 4.67 -14.07
N LEU A 6 7.06 3.38 -13.85
CA LEU A 6 7.27 2.84 -12.49
C LEU A 6 8.58 3.30 -11.84
N ALA A 7 9.63 3.52 -12.65
CA ALA A 7 10.93 3.95 -12.16
C ALA A 7 10.93 5.39 -11.61
N GLU A 8 10.07 6.26 -12.15
CA GLU A 8 9.87 7.65 -11.68
C GLU A 8 8.78 7.75 -10.61
N LEU A 9 7.76 6.88 -10.68
CA LEU A 9 6.64 6.86 -9.75
C LEU A 9 7.09 6.69 -8.29
N VAL A 10 8.02 5.76 -8.03
CA VAL A 10 8.48 5.49 -6.66
C VAL A 10 9.18 6.71 -6.03
N PRO A 11 10.23 7.31 -6.65
CA PRO A 11 10.82 8.53 -6.11
C PRO A 11 9.82 9.67 -5.95
N ALA A 12 8.90 9.86 -6.90
CA ALA A 12 7.87 10.91 -6.81
C ALA A 12 6.90 10.66 -5.65
N ALA A 13 6.45 9.42 -5.45
CA ALA A 13 5.56 9.06 -4.34
C ALA A 13 6.24 9.25 -2.98
N ILE A 14 7.53 8.92 -2.87
CA ILE A 14 8.30 9.16 -1.63
C ILE A 14 8.41 10.66 -1.35
N ALA A 15 8.73 11.47 -2.37
CA ALA A 15 8.84 12.92 -2.23
C ALA A 15 7.51 13.59 -1.85
N ASN A 16 6.39 13.05 -2.33
CA ASN A 16 5.03 13.51 -1.99
C ASN A 16 4.45 12.82 -0.75
N GLY A 17 5.21 11.95 -0.09
CA GLY A 17 4.75 11.23 1.08
C GLY A 17 4.33 12.19 2.20
N ILE A 18 3.29 11.82 2.93
CA ILE A 18 2.74 12.65 4.01
C ILE A 18 3.13 12.09 5.36
N ASN A 19 3.31 12.95 6.35
CA ASN A 19 3.53 12.51 7.72
C ASN A 19 2.19 12.36 8.45
N VAL A 20 1.91 11.17 8.97
CA VAL A 20 0.74 10.87 9.79
C VAL A 20 1.26 10.36 11.13
N ASN A 21 1.02 11.11 12.21
CA ASN A 21 1.42 10.74 13.58
C ASN A 21 2.90 10.31 13.74
N GLY A 22 3.82 10.92 12.95
CA GLY A 22 5.24 10.57 12.99
C GLY A 22 5.65 9.42 12.07
N THR A 23 4.73 8.87 11.28
CA THR A 23 5.00 7.88 10.23
C THR A 23 4.88 8.51 8.85
N LEU A 24 5.90 8.31 8.02
CA LEU A 24 5.86 8.67 6.60
C LEU A 24 4.96 7.69 5.84
N VAL A 25 3.87 8.18 5.25
CA VAL A 25 2.98 7.40 4.40
C VAL A 25 3.30 7.69 2.94
N VAL A 26 3.70 6.64 2.22
CA VAL A 26 3.98 6.67 0.78
C VAL A 26 2.88 5.93 0.05
N GLU A 27 2.06 6.65 -0.71
CA GLU A 27 0.97 6.08 -1.50
C GLU A 27 1.38 5.93 -2.98
N LEU A 28 1.19 4.72 -3.52
CA LEU A 28 1.45 4.35 -4.91
C LEU A 28 0.16 3.88 -5.58
N GLN A 29 -0.47 4.75 -6.37
CA GLN A 29 -1.65 4.41 -7.16
C GLN A 29 -1.21 4.08 -8.60
N ILE A 30 -1.18 2.79 -8.95
CA ILE A 30 -0.49 2.32 -10.17
C ILE A 30 -1.43 1.96 -11.33
N GLY A 31 -2.74 2.17 -11.16
CA GLY A 31 -3.77 1.87 -12.15
C GLY A 31 -4.04 0.36 -12.26
N GLU A 32 -4.24 -0.12 -13.48
CA GLU A 32 -4.48 -1.55 -13.73
C GLU A 32 -3.16 -2.34 -13.77
N VAL A 33 -3.15 -3.51 -13.15
CA VAL A 33 -2.03 -4.47 -13.21
C VAL A 33 -2.48 -5.77 -13.85
N SER A 34 -1.53 -6.53 -14.39
CA SER A 34 -1.78 -7.87 -14.94
C SER A 34 -1.50 -8.98 -13.92
N ASP A 35 -0.70 -8.72 -12.88
CA ASP A 35 -0.42 -9.65 -11.79
C ASP A 35 -0.51 -8.94 -10.43
N SER A 36 -1.21 -9.56 -9.48
CA SER A 36 -1.23 -9.13 -8.09
C SER A 36 0.16 -9.05 -7.43
N ASN A 37 1.14 -9.82 -7.91
CA ASN A 37 2.52 -9.78 -7.41
C ASN A 37 3.22 -8.45 -7.68
N ASP A 38 2.76 -7.67 -8.66
CA ASP A 38 3.32 -6.34 -8.98
C ASP A 38 3.24 -5.40 -7.77
N LEU A 39 2.20 -5.53 -6.93
CA LEU A 39 2.04 -4.74 -5.72
C LEU A 39 3.18 -5.02 -4.73
N ARG A 40 3.56 -6.30 -4.54
CA ARG A 40 4.66 -6.67 -3.65
C ARG A 40 5.97 -6.08 -4.17
N THR A 41 6.24 -6.26 -5.46
CA THR A 41 7.49 -5.78 -6.08
C THR A 41 7.64 -4.27 -5.89
N LEU A 42 6.58 -3.51 -6.15
CA LEU A 42 6.60 -2.06 -6.00
C LEU A 42 6.67 -1.60 -4.55
N ALA A 43 5.89 -2.24 -3.67
CA ALA A 43 5.93 -1.92 -2.25
C ALA A 43 7.32 -2.14 -1.66
N PHE A 44 8.01 -3.22 -2.06
CA PHE A 44 9.38 -3.49 -1.61
C PHE A 44 10.40 -2.54 -2.20
N ASN A 45 10.30 -2.19 -3.49
CA ASN A 45 11.19 -1.20 -4.10
C ASN A 45 11.09 0.17 -3.38
N ALA A 46 9.87 0.62 -3.09
CA ALA A 46 9.64 1.85 -2.35
C ALA A 46 10.12 1.75 -0.91
N ARG A 47 9.80 0.66 -0.21
CA ARG A 47 10.26 0.41 1.17
C ARG A 47 11.77 0.44 1.30
N GLU A 48 12.49 -0.17 0.37
CA GLU A 48 13.95 -0.22 0.42
C GLU A 48 14.59 1.17 0.38
N ARG A 49 14.02 2.09 -0.41
CA ARG A 49 14.45 3.48 -0.52
C ARG A 49 14.19 4.33 0.73
N VAL A 50 13.26 3.92 1.59
CA VAL A 50 12.93 4.61 2.86
C VAL A 50 13.16 3.69 4.06
N SER A 51 14.03 2.70 3.94
CA SER A 51 14.19 1.61 4.92
C SER A 51 14.66 2.09 6.30
N SER A 52 15.36 3.22 6.37
CA SER A 52 15.80 3.88 7.61
C SER A 52 14.71 4.71 8.29
N GLU A 53 13.60 4.99 7.61
CA GLU A 53 12.53 5.85 8.10
C GLU A 53 11.45 5.04 8.84
N ASN A 54 10.71 5.69 9.74
CA ASN A 54 9.41 5.19 10.18
C ASN A 54 8.41 5.39 9.04
N ALA A 55 8.33 4.44 8.10
CA ALA A 55 7.50 4.55 6.91
C ALA A 55 6.55 3.37 6.67
N LEU A 56 5.37 3.71 6.16
CA LEU A 56 4.33 2.83 5.65
C LEU A 56 4.16 3.05 4.14
N ILE A 57 4.20 1.98 3.37
CA ILE A 57 4.02 2.03 1.92
C ILE A 57 2.67 1.38 1.60
N ILE A 58 1.83 2.09 0.86
CA ILE A 58 0.52 1.61 0.42
C ILE A 58 0.53 1.59 -1.12
N VAL A 59 0.23 0.45 -1.73
CA VAL A 59 0.09 0.30 -3.17
C VAL A 59 -1.35 -0.06 -3.49
N SER A 60 -2.01 0.70 -4.36
CA SER A 60 -3.37 0.40 -4.83
C SER A 60 -3.41 0.23 -6.34
N ALA A 61 -4.14 -0.77 -6.78
CA ALA A 61 -4.30 -1.09 -8.20
C ALA A 61 -5.68 -1.70 -8.48
N THR A 62 -5.99 -1.92 -9.75
CA THR A 62 -7.06 -2.81 -10.18
C THR A 62 -6.49 -4.02 -10.92
N LEU A 63 -7.10 -5.20 -10.76
CA LEU A 63 -6.80 -6.40 -11.51
C LEU A 63 -8.11 -7.01 -11.98
N ALA A 64 -8.33 -7.09 -13.29
CA ALA A 64 -9.59 -7.58 -13.86
C ALA A 64 -10.82 -6.92 -13.21
N GLU A 65 -10.82 -5.57 -13.17
CA GLU A 65 -11.88 -4.74 -12.58
C GLU A 65 -12.14 -4.96 -11.08
N LYS A 66 -11.18 -5.54 -10.34
CA LYS A 66 -11.26 -5.69 -8.89
C LYS A 66 -10.19 -4.86 -8.19
N PRO A 67 -10.52 -4.13 -7.11
CA PRO A 67 -9.55 -3.35 -6.36
C PRO A 67 -8.58 -4.27 -5.60
N LEU A 68 -7.30 -3.91 -5.61
CA LEU A 68 -6.22 -4.54 -4.85
C LEU A 68 -5.50 -3.47 -4.00
N ILE A 69 -5.15 -3.83 -2.78
CA ILE A 69 -4.31 -3.03 -1.88
C ILE A 69 -3.19 -3.91 -1.32
N GLY A 70 -1.96 -3.41 -1.40
CA GLY A 70 -0.76 -3.98 -0.80
C GLY A 70 -0.19 -2.99 0.20
N VAL A 71 0.26 -3.48 1.35
CA VAL A 71 0.86 -2.65 2.39
C VAL A 71 2.20 -3.24 2.78
N ALA A 72 3.26 -2.42 2.80
CA ALA A 72 4.56 -2.79 3.34
C ALA A 72 4.96 -1.84 4.48
N THR A 73 5.55 -2.40 5.52
CA THR A 73 6.06 -1.65 6.68
C THR A 73 7.59 -1.70 6.69
N THR A 74 8.22 -0.59 7.04
CA THR A 74 9.62 -0.55 7.50
C THR A 74 9.77 -1.22 8.85
N GLU A 75 11.00 -1.53 9.26
CA GLU A 75 11.25 -2.06 10.61
C GLU A 75 10.81 -1.08 11.70
N ALA A 76 11.13 0.21 11.54
CA ALA A 76 10.74 1.25 12.49
C ALA A 76 9.22 1.36 12.66
N SER A 77 8.45 1.34 11.56
CA SER A 77 6.98 1.36 11.65
C SER A 77 6.40 0.10 12.32
N ARG A 78 6.98 -1.08 12.11
CA ARG A 78 6.58 -2.29 12.85
C ARG A 78 6.88 -2.20 14.33
N ASN A 79 8.05 -1.66 14.69
CA ASN A 79 8.41 -1.43 16.09
C ASN A 79 7.49 -0.40 16.76
N ALA A 80 6.92 0.53 15.99
CA ALA A 80 5.87 1.45 16.43
C ALA A 80 4.46 0.80 16.49
N GLY A 81 4.34 -0.50 16.20
CA GLY A 81 3.08 -1.25 16.29
C GLY A 81 2.25 -1.28 15.01
N ILE A 82 2.73 -0.66 13.92
CA ILE A 82 2.03 -0.65 12.62
C ILE A 82 2.22 -2.01 11.94
N LYS A 83 1.10 -2.70 11.68
CA LYS A 83 1.09 -4.07 11.13
C LYS A 83 0.38 -4.12 9.78
N ALA A 84 1.12 -4.46 8.72
CA ALA A 84 0.57 -4.52 7.36
C ALA A 84 -0.65 -5.44 7.27
N GLY A 85 -0.59 -6.64 7.86
CA GLY A 85 -1.69 -7.60 7.87
C GLY A 85 -3.00 -7.06 8.47
N SER A 86 -2.92 -6.22 9.50
CA SER A 86 -4.13 -5.63 10.12
C SER A 86 -4.71 -4.52 9.25
N LEU A 87 -3.87 -3.64 8.70
CA LEU A 87 -4.30 -2.56 7.81
C LEU A 87 -4.95 -3.09 6.53
N VAL A 88 -4.41 -4.16 5.96
CA VAL A 88 -4.97 -4.82 4.77
C VAL A 88 -6.31 -5.48 5.05
N ARG A 89 -6.49 -6.10 6.23
CA ARG A 89 -7.81 -6.66 6.59
C ARG A 89 -8.86 -5.57 6.73
N LEU A 90 -8.50 -4.43 7.34
CA LEU A 90 -9.36 -3.26 7.45
C LEU A 90 -9.77 -2.75 6.06
N SER A 91 -8.79 -2.49 5.19
CA SER A 91 -9.04 -1.93 3.87
C SER A 91 -9.79 -2.91 2.94
N ALA A 92 -9.45 -4.19 2.96
CA ALA A 92 -10.15 -5.20 2.16
C ALA A 92 -11.61 -5.39 2.57
N ALA A 93 -11.94 -5.28 3.87
CA ALA A 93 -13.32 -5.32 4.32
C ALA A 93 -14.16 -4.15 3.78
N ILE A 94 -13.59 -2.94 3.74
CA ILE A 94 -14.21 -1.76 3.13
C ILE A 94 -14.47 -2.00 1.63
N LEU A 95 -13.50 -2.57 0.92
CA LEU A 95 -13.61 -2.93 -0.49
C LEU A 95 -14.60 -4.09 -0.79
N GLY A 96 -15.21 -4.68 0.24
CA GLY A 96 -16.15 -5.80 0.08
C GLY A 96 -15.47 -7.15 -0.14
N GLY A 97 -14.25 -7.33 0.35
CA GLY A 97 -13.50 -8.57 0.22
C GLY A 97 -12.65 -8.92 1.43
N GLY A 98 -11.46 -9.43 1.17
CA GLY A 98 -10.57 -9.98 2.18
C GLY A 98 -9.10 -9.91 1.77
N GLY A 99 -8.23 -10.22 2.71
CA GLY A 99 -6.79 -10.11 2.52
C GLY A 99 -6.03 -10.59 3.74
N GLY A 100 -4.72 -10.61 3.60
CA GLY A 100 -3.83 -11.05 4.67
C GLY A 100 -2.37 -11.04 4.28
N GLY A 101 -1.56 -11.51 5.20
CA GLY A 101 -0.11 -11.49 5.10
C GLY A 101 0.52 -11.36 6.47
N LYS A 102 1.79 -10.99 6.48
CA LYS A 102 2.61 -10.80 7.67
C LYS A 102 2.59 -9.33 8.07
N ASP A 103 3.20 -9.02 9.22
CA ASP A 103 3.30 -7.65 9.71
C ASP A 103 4.22 -6.78 8.82
N ASP A 104 5.17 -7.39 8.09
CA ASP A 104 6.08 -6.72 7.16
C ASP A 104 5.48 -6.43 5.78
N PHE A 105 4.60 -7.32 5.32
CA PHE A 105 3.85 -7.17 4.08
C PHE A 105 2.55 -7.97 4.09
N ALA A 106 1.50 -7.33 3.60
CA ALA A 106 0.23 -7.96 3.34
C ALA A 106 -0.42 -7.43 2.07
N GLN A 107 -1.35 -8.21 1.53
CA GLN A 107 -2.14 -7.81 0.38
C GLN A 107 -3.57 -8.33 0.48
N GLY A 108 -4.49 -7.59 -0.11
CA GLY A 108 -5.92 -7.89 -0.12
C GLY A 108 -6.62 -7.15 -1.22
N GLY A 109 -7.93 -7.36 -1.31
CA GLY A 109 -8.75 -6.70 -2.31
C GLY A 109 -10.22 -6.95 -2.05
N GLY A 110 -11.05 -6.55 -3.01
CA GLY A 110 -12.48 -6.72 -2.91
C GLY A 110 -13.17 -6.67 -4.26
N THR A 111 -14.41 -6.18 -4.26
CA THR A 111 -15.25 -6.10 -5.44
C THR A 111 -15.67 -4.67 -5.77
N ASP A 112 -15.55 -3.75 -4.81
CA ASP A 112 -16.02 -2.36 -4.97
C ASP A 112 -14.85 -1.40 -5.23
N ILE A 113 -14.58 -1.12 -6.50
CA ILE A 113 -13.54 -0.17 -6.93
C ILE A 113 -13.82 1.25 -6.41
N SER A 114 -15.11 1.63 -6.25
CA SER A 114 -15.48 2.98 -5.84
C SER A 114 -15.00 3.32 -4.42
N LYS A 115 -14.67 2.29 -3.63
CA LYS A 115 -14.22 2.42 -2.24
C LYS A 115 -12.72 2.43 -2.03
N ILE A 116 -11.90 2.48 -3.09
CA ILE A 116 -10.44 2.58 -2.94
C ILE A 116 -10.05 3.80 -2.10
N GLY A 117 -10.65 4.97 -2.34
CA GLY A 117 -10.36 6.17 -1.55
C GLY A 117 -10.68 6.00 -0.06
N GLU A 118 -11.88 5.49 0.25
CA GLU A 118 -12.30 5.20 1.63
C GLU A 118 -11.34 4.21 2.32
N ALA A 119 -10.91 3.18 1.59
CA ALA A 119 -9.98 2.18 2.09
C ALA A 119 -8.58 2.75 2.38
N LEU A 120 -8.08 3.67 1.56
CA LEU A 120 -6.81 4.38 1.80
C LEU A 120 -6.90 5.31 3.01
N ASP A 121 -8.00 6.05 3.13
CA ASP A 121 -8.22 6.96 4.27
C ASP A 121 -8.36 6.19 5.59
N ALA A 122 -9.03 5.03 5.57
CA ALA A 122 -9.12 4.16 6.73
C ALA A 122 -7.75 3.62 7.18
N ILE A 123 -6.84 3.32 6.24
CA ILE A 123 -5.46 2.92 6.60
C ILE A 123 -4.74 4.06 7.32
N LYS A 124 -4.82 5.29 6.78
CA LYS A 124 -4.19 6.47 7.40
C LYS A 124 -4.77 6.79 8.78
N ALA A 125 -6.07 6.63 8.95
CA ALA A 125 -6.74 6.87 10.24
C ALA A 125 -6.43 5.82 11.31
N ALA A 126 -5.92 4.64 10.91
CA ALA A 126 -5.63 3.52 11.80
C ALA A 126 -4.19 3.51 12.34
N ILE A 127 -3.37 4.50 12.00
CA ILE A 127 -1.96 4.61 12.41
C ILE A 127 -1.67 5.88 13.20
#